data_AF-A0AAB0A8J6-F1
#
_entry.id   AF-A0AAB0A8J6-F1
#
_cell.length_a   1.000
_cell.length_b   1.000
_cell.length_c   1.000
_cell.angle_alpha   90.00
_cell.angle_beta   90.00
_cell.angle_gamma   90.00
#
_symmetry.space_group_name_H-M   'P 1'
#
loop_
_entity.id
_entity.type
_entity.pdbx_description
1 polymer ?
#
loop_
_entity_poly.entity_id
_entity_poly.type
_entity_poly.pdbx_seq_one_letter_code
_entity_poly.pdbx_strand_id
1 'polypeptide(L)'
;MIKWTTAVVLGAALRYLLMHSHYGVTIQNRVEVATPLNSWKRAIEGAYLYANGTNPYDGDLYHQNPFVLVSVWFLLEKLSAFVSVIFIQLEVGTILMLKSAAGIFIRKLYDNQRSQLASFAKGTKELQISPDDVRAVPYYVALAYMFNPYSILNCVGQTTTVLSNFLLALFLLGIWRTCSIRTRS
;
A
#
# COMPACT_ATOMS: atom_id res chain seq x y z
N MET A 1 20.30 2.79 -12.19
CA MET A 1 18.95 2.74 -11.57
C MET A 1 18.09 3.85 -12.15
N ILE A 2 16.80 3.59 -12.44
CA ILE A 2 15.88 4.64 -12.89
C ILE A 2 15.79 5.73 -11.80
N LYS A 3 15.68 7.01 -12.18
CA LYS A 3 15.50 8.06 -11.18
C LYS A 3 14.20 7.79 -10.40
N TRP A 4 14.27 7.87 -9.07
CA TRP A 4 13.13 7.55 -8.19
C TRP A 4 11.85 8.32 -8.58
N THR A 5 11.99 9.61 -8.88
CA THR A 5 10.89 10.47 -9.32
C THR A 5 10.26 9.98 -10.62
N THR A 6 11.08 9.63 -11.60
CA THR A 6 10.61 9.03 -12.87
C THR A 6 9.84 7.73 -12.61
N ALA A 7 10.33 6.89 -11.70
CA ALA A 7 9.66 5.64 -11.35
C ALA A 7 8.25 5.90 -10.80
N VAL A 8 8.12 6.80 -9.83
CA VAL A 8 6.83 7.16 -9.21
C VAL A 8 5.87 7.76 -10.25
N VAL A 9 6.35 8.67 -11.09
CA VAL A 9 5.53 9.27 -12.15
C VAL A 9 5.04 8.21 -13.13
N LEU A 10 5.90 7.30 -13.56
CA LEU A 10 5.52 6.19 -14.45
C LEU A 10 4.49 5.26 -13.79
N GLY A 11 4.71 4.87 -12.53
CA GLY A 11 3.79 3.99 -11.81
C GLY A 11 2.41 4.62 -11.55
N ALA A 12 2.36 5.93 -11.27
CA ALA A 12 1.13 6.69 -11.12
C ALA A 12 0.42 6.92 -12.45
N ALA A 13 1.16 7.29 -13.50
CA ALA A 13 0.61 7.46 -14.85
C ALA A 13 0.03 6.15 -15.39
N LEU A 14 0.72 5.02 -15.19
CA LEU A 14 0.22 3.70 -15.57
C LEU A 14 -1.14 3.40 -14.92
N ARG A 15 -1.25 3.60 -13.60
CA ARG A 15 -2.51 3.41 -12.86
C ARG A 15 -3.59 4.35 -13.36
N TYR A 16 -3.28 5.63 -13.53
CA TYR A 16 -4.22 6.64 -14.02
C TYR A 16 -4.76 6.29 -15.42
N LEU A 17 -3.88 5.98 -16.36
CA LEU A 17 -4.23 5.64 -17.73
C LEU A 17 -5.06 4.35 -17.79
N LEU A 18 -4.69 3.31 -17.04
CA LEU A 18 -5.46 2.06 -16.99
C LEU A 18 -6.85 2.28 -16.39
N MET A 19 -6.95 3.06 -15.31
CA MET A 19 -8.20 3.37 -14.62
C MET A 19 -9.20 4.13 -15.51
N HIS A 20 -8.71 5.03 -16.35
CA HIS A 20 -9.55 5.80 -17.29
C HIS A 20 -9.67 5.17 -18.68
N SER A 21 -9.08 3.99 -18.89
CA SER A 21 -9.24 3.21 -20.12
C SER A 21 -10.50 2.35 -20.09
N HIS A 22 -10.89 1.79 -21.24
CA HIS A 22 -11.96 0.80 -21.34
C HIS A 22 -11.74 -0.43 -20.42
N TYR A 23 -10.48 -0.72 -20.07
CA TYR A 23 -10.15 -1.83 -19.19
C TYR A 23 -10.48 -1.57 -17.72
N GLY A 24 -10.62 -0.32 -17.26
CA GLY A 24 -10.87 0.00 -15.86
C GLY A 24 -12.13 -0.68 -15.31
N VAL A 25 -13.26 -0.51 -16.02
CA VAL A 25 -14.54 -1.15 -15.69
C VAL A 25 -14.45 -2.67 -15.81
N THR A 26 -13.71 -3.18 -16.81
CA THR A 26 -13.51 -4.63 -16.97
C THR A 26 -12.79 -5.21 -15.76
N ILE A 27 -11.69 -4.58 -15.31
CA ILE A 27 -10.88 -4.99 -14.16
C ILE A 27 -11.71 -4.93 -12.87
N GLN A 28 -12.49 -3.87 -12.68
CA GLN A 28 -13.35 -3.71 -11.51
C GLN A 28 -14.42 -4.81 -11.36
N ASN A 29 -14.81 -5.46 -12.47
CA ASN A 29 -15.80 -6.55 -12.47
C ASN A 29 -15.17 -7.95 -12.43
N ARG A 30 -13.84 -8.07 -12.42
CA ARG A 30 -13.14 -9.35 -12.31
C ARG A 30 -13.06 -9.82 -10.87
N VAL A 31 -13.49 -11.06 -10.62
CA VAL A 31 -13.53 -11.67 -9.28
C VAL A 31 -12.15 -11.89 -8.69
N GLU A 32 -11.12 -12.00 -9.53
CA GLU A 32 -9.72 -12.12 -9.13
C GLU A 32 -9.16 -10.83 -8.51
N VAL A 33 -9.85 -9.70 -8.73
CA VAL A 33 -9.46 -8.37 -8.24
C VAL A 33 -10.48 -7.88 -7.21
N ALA A 34 -11.75 -7.89 -7.59
CA ALA A 34 -12.88 -7.41 -6.82
C ALA A 34 -13.74 -8.60 -6.35
N THR A 35 -13.47 -9.05 -5.14
CA THR A 35 -14.26 -10.04 -4.41
C THR A 35 -15.43 -9.37 -3.67
N PRO A 36 -16.42 -10.14 -3.19
CA PRO A 36 -17.49 -9.60 -2.34
C PRO A 36 -16.98 -8.81 -1.12
N LEU A 37 -15.79 -9.13 -0.62
CA LEU A 37 -15.21 -8.54 0.59
C LEU A 37 -14.39 -7.26 0.34
N ASN A 38 -14.00 -6.94 -0.91
CA ASN A 38 -13.17 -5.77 -1.21
C ASN A 38 -13.62 -4.94 -2.41
N SER A 39 -14.72 -5.32 -3.08
CA SER A 39 -15.20 -4.63 -4.28
C SER A 39 -15.72 -3.21 -4.01
N TRP A 40 -15.45 -2.32 -4.95
CA TRP A 40 -15.95 -0.93 -4.93
C TRP A 40 -17.48 -0.86 -4.98
N LYS A 41 -18.12 -1.73 -5.75
CA LYS A 41 -19.59 -1.79 -5.88
C LYS A 41 -20.28 -2.02 -4.54
N ARG A 42 -19.78 -2.99 -3.75
CA ARG A 42 -20.30 -3.24 -2.39
C ARG A 42 -20.02 -2.08 -1.45
N ALA A 43 -18.86 -1.43 -1.60
CA ALA A 43 -18.51 -0.26 -0.81
C ALA A 43 -19.48 0.92 -1.04
N ILE A 44 -19.81 1.21 -2.30
CA ILE A 44 -20.79 2.25 -2.66
C ILE A 44 -22.17 1.90 -2.10
N GLU A 45 -22.61 0.67 -2.25
CA GLU A 45 -23.94 0.23 -1.82
C GLU A 45 -24.10 0.28 -0.30
N GLY A 46 -23.09 -0.17 0.45
CA GLY A 46 -23.07 -0.03 1.90
C GLY A 46 -23.12 1.43 2.33
N ALA A 47 -22.34 2.30 1.70
CA ALA A 47 -22.36 3.74 1.96
C ALA A 47 -23.72 4.39 1.63
N TYR A 48 -24.40 3.93 0.59
CA TYR A 48 -25.74 4.39 0.21
C TYR A 48 -26.79 3.99 1.26
N LEU A 49 -26.76 2.74 1.74
CA LEU A 49 -27.67 2.31 2.82
C LEU A 49 -27.44 3.11 4.10
N TYR A 50 -26.16 3.31 4.47
CA TYR A 50 -25.75 4.10 5.63
C TYR A 50 -26.29 5.54 5.54
N ALA A 51 -26.16 6.18 4.37
CA ALA A 51 -26.65 7.53 4.14
C ALA A 51 -28.18 7.66 4.29
N ASN A 52 -28.93 6.59 4.05
CA ASN A 52 -30.39 6.55 4.13
C ASN A 52 -30.91 6.00 5.48
N GLY A 53 -30.05 5.90 6.50
CA GLY A 53 -30.45 5.43 7.83
C GLY A 53 -30.81 3.94 7.90
N THR A 54 -30.48 3.17 6.87
CA THR A 54 -30.65 1.72 6.85
C THR A 54 -29.35 1.06 7.28
N ASN A 55 -29.40 0.11 8.22
CA ASN A 55 -28.20 -0.58 8.69
C ASN A 55 -27.57 -1.41 7.54
N PRO A 56 -26.36 -1.09 7.07
CA PRO A 56 -25.72 -1.83 5.98
C PRO A 56 -25.38 -3.28 6.34
N TYR A 57 -25.33 -3.61 7.64
CA TYR A 57 -24.96 -4.93 8.15
C TYR A 57 -26.17 -5.83 8.45
N ASP A 58 -27.41 -5.35 8.31
CA ASP A 58 -28.63 -6.14 8.58
C ASP A 58 -28.95 -7.19 7.49
N GLY A 59 -27.95 -7.58 6.69
CA GLY A 59 -28.07 -8.62 5.68
C GLY A 59 -26.70 -9.03 5.12
N ASP A 60 -26.70 -9.92 4.13
CA ASP A 60 -25.47 -10.48 3.52
C ASP A 60 -24.78 -9.51 2.53
N LEU A 61 -25.13 -8.23 2.56
CA LEU A 61 -24.72 -7.27 1.52
C LEU A 61 -23.35 -6.65 1.79
N TYR A 62 -23.07 -6.31 3.04
CA TYR A 62 -21.89 -5.55 3.42
C TYR A 62 -21.20 -6.16 4.65
N HIS A 63 -19.93 -6.53 4.47
CA HIS A 63 -19.13 -7.22 5.50
C HIS A 63 -17.77 -6.57 5.76
N GLN A 64 -17.56 -5.36 5.24
CA GLN A 64 -16.30 -4.65 5.46
C GLN A 64 -16.31 -3.90 6.78
N ASN A 65 -15.14 -3.44 7.23
CA ASN A 65 -15.01 -2.71 8.49
C ASN A 65 -15.81 -1.40 8.49
N PRO A 66 -16.50 -1.03 9.60
CA PRO A 66 -17.17 0.27 9.76
C PRO A 66 -16.31 1.50 9.43
N PHE A 67 -15.01 1.45 9.70
CA PHE A 67 -14.09 2.52 9.31
C PHE A 67 -14.05 2.73 7.79
N VAL A 68 -14.03 1.63 7.02
CA VAL A 68 -14.07 1.68 5.56
C VAL A 68 -15.41 2.22 5.09
N LEU A 69 -16.51 1.79 5.72
CA LEU A 69 -17.87 2.25 5.40
C LEU A 69 -17.97 3.78 5.51
N VAL A 70 -17.61 4.33 6.67
CA VAL A 70 -17.67 5.78 6.94
C VAL A 70 -16.72 6.54 6.02
N SER A 71 -15.52 6.00 5.76
CA SER A 71 -14.55 6.63 4.86
C SER A 71 -15.07 6.71 3.43
N VAL A 72 -15.70 5.63 2.93
CA VAL A 72 -16.28 5.58 1.57
C VAL A 72 -17.50 6.48 1.48
N TRP A 73 -18.38 6.46 2.48
CA TRP A 73 -19.52 7.39 2.55
C TRP A 73 -19.06 8.86 2.47
N PHE A 74 -18.10 9.25 3.31
CA PHE A 74 -17.54 10.61 3.29
C PHE A 74 -16.90 10.95 1.94
N LEU A 75 -16.15 10.01 1.36
CA LEU A 75 -15.51 10.16 0.06
C LEU A 75 -16.55 10.39 -1.05
N LEU A 76 -17.64 9.62 -1.06
CA LEU A 76 -18.70 9.76 -2.05
C LEU A 76 -19.49 11.07 -1.88
N GLU A 77 -19.74 11.50 -0.64
CA GLU A 77 -20.53 12.70 -0.38
C GLU A 77 -19.75 14.00 -0.65
N LYS A 78 -18.46 14.05 -0.28
CA LYS A 78 -17.66 15.29 -0.34
C LYS A 78 -16.67 15.34 -1.49
N LEU A 79 -16.23 14.19 -2.00
CA LEU A 79 -15.04 14.09 -2.85
C LEU A 79 -15.22 13.10 -4.02
N SER A 80 -16.46 12.85 -4.48
CA SER A 80 -16.78 11.87 -5.52
C SER A 80 -15.98 12.07 -6.83
N ALA A 81 -15.75 13.32 -7.23
CA ALA A 81 -14.95 13.66 -8.41
C ALA A 81 -13.46 13.27 -8.28
N PHE A 82 -12.96 13.08 -7.05
CA PHE A 82 -11.55 12.84 -6.77
C PHE A 82 -11.25 11.39 -6.38
N VAL A 83 -12.23 10.49 -6.41
CA VAL A 83 -12.07 9.08 -6.01
C VAL A 83 -10.84 8.45 -6.67
N SER A 84 -10.77 8.50 -8.01
CA SER A 84 -9.65 7.94 -8.78
C SER A 84 -8.29 8.47 -8.34
N VAL A 85 -8.19 9.78 -8.09
CA VAL A 85 -6.96 10.43 -7.65
C VAL A 85 -6.59 9.98 -6.24
N ILE A 86 -7.56 9.91 -5.32
CA ILE A 86 -7.35 9.49 -3.94
C ILE A 86 -6.80 8.07 -3.86
N PHE A 87 -7.33 7.13 -4.65
CA PHE A 87 -6.80 5.77 -4.72
C PHE A 87 -5.34 5.73 -5.18
N ILE A 88 -4.96 6.56 -6.17
CA ILE A 88 -3.57 6.68 -6.62
C ILE A 88 -2.69 7.31 -5.52
N GLN A 89 -3.19 8.31 -4.79
CA GLN A 89 -2.45 8.92 -3.69
C GLN A 89 -2.21 7.94 -2.53
N LEU A 90 -3.22 7.13 -2.17
CA LEU A 90 -3.07 6.07 -1.17
C LEU A 90 -2.01 5.04 -1.59
N GLU A 91 -2.01 4.64 -2.86
CA GLU A 91 -0.99 3.74 -3.41
C GLU A 91 0.42 4.33 -3.37
N VAL A 92 0.58 5.58 -3.83
CA VAL A 92 1.88 6.29 -3.74
C VAL A 92 2.32 6.44 -2.29
N GLY A 93 1.40 6.76 -1.38
CA GLY A 93 1.64 6.81 0.06
C GLY A 93 2.15 5.46 0.60
N THR A 94 1.50 4.36 0.22
CA THR A 94 1.90 2.99 0.57
C THR A 94 3.33 2.70 0.12
N ILE A 95 3.66 3.01 -1.13
CA ILE A 95 5.01 2.85 -1.69
C ILE A 95 6.05 3.64 -0.89
N LEU A 96 5.76 4.89 -0.55
CA LEU A 96 6.66 5.76 0.23
C LEU A 96 6.87 5.26 1.66
N MET A 97 5.80 4.77 2.29
CA MET A 97 5.85 4.19 3.64
C MET A 97 6.66 2.89 3.65
N LEU A 98 6.43 1.98 2.70
CA LEU A 98 7.20 0.74 2.57
C LEU A 98 8.68 1.02 2.30
N LYS A 99 9.00 1.97 1.40
CA LYS A 99 10.38 2.42 1.17
C LYS A 99 11.02 2.93 2.45
N SER A 100 10.30 3.76 3.21
CA SER A 100 10.81 4.34 4.45
C SER A 100 11.01 3.27 5.52
N ALA A 101 10.05 2.36 5.68
CA ALA A 101 10.09 1.25 6.63
C ALA A 101 11.27 0.31 6.32
N ALA A 102 11.42 -0.09 5.06
CA ALA A 102 12.55 -0.91 4.60
C ALA A 102 13.90 -0.22 4.83
N GLY A 103 13.98 1.11 4.63
CA GLY A 103 15.17 1.91 4.89
C GLY A 103 15.59 1.90 6.35
N ILE A 104 14.64 2.08 7.27
CA ILE A 104 14.90 2.02 8.71
C ILE A 104 15.33 0.60 9.10
N PHE A 105 14.61 -0.41 8.59
CA PHE A 105 14.88 -1.82 8.86
C PHE A 105 16.30 -2.24 8.43
N ILE A 106 16.64 -2.03 7.15
CA ILE A 106 17.93 -2.47 6.62
C ILE A 106 19.09 -1.74 7.28
N ARG A 107 18.91 -0.45 7.61
CA ARG A 107 19.94 0.32 8.32
C ARG A 107 20.18 -0.26 9.71
N LYS A 108 19.11 -0.59 10.43
CA LYS A 108 19.21 -1.19 11.76
C LYS A 108 19.88 -2.57 11.70
N LEU A 109 19.53 -3.37 10.70
CA LEU A 109 20.11 -4.70 10.50
C LEU A 109 21.60 -4.60 10.17
N TYR A 110 22.00 -3.65 9.32
CA TYR A 110 23.39 -3.35 9.00
C TYR A 110 24.19 -2.89 10.24
N ASP A 111 23.65 -1.97 11.04
CA ASP A 111 24.32 -1.47 12.25
C ASP A 111 24.49 -2.58 13.30
N ASN A 112 23.47 -3.45 13.47
CA ASN A 112 23.54 -4.62 14.37
C ASN A 112 24.56 -5.67 13.87
N GLN A 113 24.63 -5.92 12.57
CA GLN A 113 25.63 -6.82 11.99
C GLN A 113 27.05 -6.29 12.24
N ARG A 114 27.24 -4.97 12.15
CA ARG A 114 28.53 -4.33 12.42
C ARG A 114 28.96 -4.46 13.88
N SER A 115 28.03 -4.36 14.84
CA SER A 115 28.37 -4.53 16.26
C SER A 115 28.70 -5.98 16.64
N GLN A 116 28.24 -6.95 15.85
CA GLN A 116 28.48 -8.38 16.06
C GLN A 116 29.60 -8.94 15.16
N LEU A 117 30.35 -8.10 14.44
CA LEU A 117 31.41 -8.53 13.49
C LEU A 117 32.41 -9.53 14.07
N ALA A 118 32.68 -9.47 15.39
CA ALA A 118 33.60 -10.37 16.08
C ALA A 118 33.06 -11.80 16.28
N SER A 119 31.75 -12.04 16.20
CA SER A 119 31.13 -13.35 16.42
C SER A 119 30.83 -14.13 15.13
N PHE A 120 31.10 -13.58 13.95
CA PHE A 120 30.81 -14.26 12.68
C PHE A 120 31.91 -15.25 12.27
N ALA A 121 31.49 -16.44 11.84
CA ALA A 121 32.38 -17.48 11.32
C ALA A 121 33.08 -17.04 10.01
N LYS A 122 34.34 -17.46 9.82
CA LYS A 122 35.06 -17.24 8.56
C LYS A 122 34.33 -17.97 7.41
N GLY A 123 33.69 -17.23 6.52
CA GLY A 123 33.03 -17.78 5.32
C GLY A 123 31.70 -17.12 4.93
N THR A 124 31.09 -16.31 5.80
CA THR A 124 29.74 -15.76 5.55
C THR A 124 29.72 -14.38 4.86
N LYS A 125 30.80 -13.96 4.20
CA LYS A 125 30.92 -12.59 3.65
C LYS A 125 29.87 -12.26 2.58
N GLU A 126 29.42 -13.25 1.80
CA GLU A 126 28.37 -13.04 0.79
C GLU A 126 26.96 -12.93 1.39
N LEU A 127 26.74 -13.43 2.61
CA LEU A 127 25.47 -13.34 3.33
C LEU A 127 25.36 -12.04 4.16
N GLN A 128 26.43 -11.25 4.19
CA GLN A 128 26.50 -10.01 4.96
C GLN A 128 25.93 -8.84 4.18
N ILE A 129 25.15 -8.01 4.86
CA ILE A 129 24.57 -6.80 4.27
C ILE A 129 25.71 -5.84 3.92
N SER A 130 25.74 -5.43 2.66
CA SER A 130 26.70 -4.46 2.16
C SER A 130 26.24 -3.02 2.45
N PRO A 131 27.15 -2.05 2.45
CA PRO A 131 26.78 -0.63 2.56
C PRO A 131 25.83 -0.17 1.44
N ASP A 132 25.92 -0.79 0.26
CA ASP A 132 25.07 -0.45 -0.89
C ASP A 132 23.64 -0.96 -0.72
N ASP A 133 23.43 -2.07 -0.02
CA ASP A 133 22.11 -2.62 0.29
C ASP A 133 21.24 -1.67 1.11
N VAL A 134 21.88 -0.82 1.94
CA VAL A 134 21.18 0.20 2.73
C VAL A 134 20.38 1.16 1.84
N ARG A 135 20.83 1.39 0.59
CA ARG A 135 20.13 2.22 -0.40
C ARG A 135 19.36 1.37 -1.42
N ALA A 136 19.92 0.23 -1.82
CA ALA A 136 19.35 -0.60 -2.86
C ALA A 136 18.09 -1.34 -2.40
N VAL A 137 18.09 -1.94 -1.21
CA VAL A 137 16.95 -2.73 -0.70
C VAL A 137 15.68 -1.89 -0.59
N PRO A 138 15.67 -0.70 0.04
CA PRO A 138 14.45 0.09 0.14
C PRO A 138 13.94 0.55 -1.22
N TYR A 139 14.85 0.83 -2.15
CA TYR A 139 14.52 1.21 -3.52
C TYR A 139 13.86 0.05 -4.27
N TYR A 140 14.41 -1.17 -4.18
CA TYR A 140 13.84 -2.35 -4.83
C TYR A 140 12.52 -2.79 -4.20
N VAL A 141 12.37 -2.72 -2.87
CA VAL A 141 11.07 -2.97 -2.21
C VAL A 141 9.99 -2.04 -2.78
N ALA A 142 10.33 -0.76 -2.92
CA ALA A 142 9.41 0.23 -3.45
C ALA A 142 9.04 -0.03 -4.92
N LEU A 143 10.03 -0.36 -5.77
CA LEU A 143 9.78 -0.72 -7.17
C LEU A 143 8.97 -2.01 -7.31
N ALA A 144 9.29 -3.02 -6.51
CA ALA A 144 8.60 -4.31 -6.52
C ALA A 144 7.12 -4.13 -6.17
N TYR A 145 6.78 -3.33 -5.15
CA TYR A 145 5.37 -3.02 -4.85
C TYR A 145 4.74 -2.15 -5.95
N MET A 146 5.42 -1.10 -6.40
CA MET A 146 4.87 -0.15 -7.37
C MET A 146 4.51 -0.79 -8.71
N PHE A 147 5.31 -1.75 -9.18
CA PHE A 147 5.06 -2.49 -10.41
C PHE A 147 4.48 -3.89 -10.18
N ASN A 148 4.02 -4.18 -8.96
CA ASN A 148 3.30 -5.42 -8.69
C ASN A 148 1.94 -5.38 -9.43
N PRO A 149 1.64 -6.37 -10.30
CA PRO A 149 0.40 -6.39 -11.07
C PRO A 149 -0.83 -6.39 -10.17
N TYR A 150 -0.83 -7.10 -9.04
CA TYR A 150 -1.96 -7.11 -8.10
C TYR A 150 -2.17 -5.75 -7.43
N SER A 151 -1.09 -5.03 -7.07
CA SER A 151 -1.22 -3.67 -6.52
C SER A 151 -1.79 -2.70 -7.57
N ILE A 152 -1.33 -2.79 -8.82
CA ILE A 152 -1.88 -2.00 -9.93
C ILE A 152 -3.36 -2.32 -10.12
N LEU A 153 -3.74 -3.61 -10.20
CA LEU A 153 -5.12 -4.05 -10.42
C LEU A 153 -6.03 -3.64 -9.26
N ASN A 154 -5.59 -3.77 -8.00
CA ASN A 154 -6.37 -3.32 -6.84
C ASN A 154 -6.62 -1.81 -6.85
N CYS A 155 -5.65 -1.02 -7.30
CA CYS A 155 -5.80 0.42 -7.50
C CYS A 155 -6.79 0.74 -8.62
N VAL A 156 -6.60 0.14 -9.79
CA VAL A 156 -7.44 0.34 -10.97
C VAL A 156 -8.88 -0.10 -10.72
N GLY A 157 -9.08 -1.22 -10.02
CA GLY A 157 -10.39 -1.73 -9.62
C GLY A 157 -11.02 -0.98 -8.44
N GLN A 158 -10.34 0.03 -7.88
CA GLN A 158 -10.79 0.83 -6.74
C GLN A 158 -11.19 -0.03 -5.52
N THR A 159 -10.44 -1.10 -5.29
CA THR A 159 -10.73 -2.07 -4.22
C THR A 159 -10.35 -1.50 -2.85
N THR A 160 -11.11 -1.83 -1.82
CA THR A 160 -10.81 -1.36 -0.45
C THR A 160 -9.50 -1.94 0.10
N THR A 161 -8.93 -2.95 -0.57
CA THR A 161 -7.57 -3.46 -0.35
C THR A 161 -6.51 -2.36 -0.45
N VAL A 162 -6.69 -1.33 -1.28
CA VAL A 162 -5.76 -0.20 -1.34
C VAL A 162 -5.66 0.53 0.01
N LEU A 163 -6.79 0.75 0.67
CA LEU A 163 -6.81 1.35 2.00
C LEU A 163 -6.18 0.40 3.03
N SER A 164 -6.50 -0.90 2.97
CA SER A 164 -5.89 -1.89 3.86
C SER A 164 -4.36 -1.93 3.72
N ASN A 165 -3.84 -1.91 2.49
CA ASN A 165 -2.39 -1.89 2.23
C ASN A 165 -1.74 -0.61 2.75
N PHE A 166 -2.40 0.54 2.58
CA PHE A 166 -1.94 1.82 3.11
C PHE A 166 -1.83 1.78 4.64
N LEU A 167 -2.88 1.33 5.32
CA LEU A 167 -2.90 1.21 6.78
C LEU A 167 -1.83 0.22 7.28
N LEU A 168 -1.63 -0.90 6.58
CA LEU A 168 -0.58 -1.86 6.90
C LEU A 168 0.82 -1.26 6.73
N ALA A 169 1.08 -0.55 5.62
CA ALA A 169 2.35 0.11 5.41
C ALA A 169 2.62 1.21 6.45
N LEU A 170 1.59 1.96 6.84
CA LEU A 170 1.65 2.93 7.93
C LEU A 170 2.01 2.25 9.26
N PHE A 171 1.35 1.13 9.57
CA PHE A 171 1.62 0.34 10.77
C PHE A 171 3.07 -0.18 10.79
N LEU A 172 3.55 -0.76 9.69
CA LEU A 172 4.94 -1.21 9.55
C LEU A 172 5.94 -0.07 9.75
N LEU A 173 5.68 1.10 9.14
CA LEU A 173 6.50 2.28 9.35
C LEU A 173 6.52 2.72 10.82
N GLY A 174 5.37 2.69 11.50
CA GLY A 174 5.23 2.99 12.92
C GLY A 174 6.05 2.06 13.82
N ILE A 175 6.02 0.74 13.55
CA ILE A 175 6.83 -0.25 14.25
C ILE A 175 8.31 0.08 14.13
N TRP A 176 8.80 0.26 12.89
CA TRP A 176 10.22 0.47 12.65
C TRP A 176 10.72 1.81 13.20
N ARG A 177 9.91 2.87 13.15
CA ARG A 177 10.23 4.16 13.77
C ARG A 177 10.36 4.05 15.28
N THR A 178 9.40 3.40 15.95
CA THR A 178 9.42 3.24 17.41
C THR A 178 10.60 2.39 17.87
N CYS A 179 10.90 1.31 17.16
CA CYS A 179 12.07 0.47 17.43
C CYS A 179 13.39 1.25 17.28
N SER A 180 13.49 2.08 16.24
CA SER A 180 14.67 2.93 16.04
C SER A 180 14.87 3.94 17.18
N ILE A 181 13.79 4.52 17.71
CA ILE A 181 13.86 5.50 18.82
C ILE A 181 14.38 4.85 20.10
N ARG A 182 13.84 3.68 20.47
CA ARG A 182 14.23 2.97 21.71
C ARG A 182 15.70 2.57 21.77
N THR A 183 16.36 2.43 20.63
CA THR A 183 17.79 2.05 20.59
C THR A 183 18.76 3.23 20.67
N ARG A 184 18.26 4.47 20.72
CA ARG A 184 19.06 5.69 20.88
C ARG A 184 18.99 6.30 22.29
N SER A 185 18.06 5.85 23.12
CA SER A 185 17.95 6.18 24.56
C SER A 185 18.73 5.19 25.40
#